data_AF-A0A0F9QKX7-F1
#
_entry.id   AF-A0A0F9QKX7-F1
#
_cell.length_a   1.000
_cell.length_b   1.000
_cell.length_c   1.000
_cell.angle_alpha   90.00
_cell.angle_beta   90.00
_cell.angle_gamma   90.00
#
_symmetry.space_group_name_H-M   'P 1'
#
loop_
_entity.id
_entity.type
_entity.pdbx_description
1 polymer ?
#
loop_
_entity_poly.entity_id
_entity_poly.type
_entity_poly.pdbx_seq_one_letter_code
_entity_poly.pdbx_strand_id
1 'polypeptide(L)'
;MYNKEYDKKYRQKNKKHIAERKKKRYIENRSKRLREKKIYYKNNKKEISKTQRNYRQNNKLKINEYQRKYQKEHPEMRLNIMKRHLEKYGKTFDMNPNEFMYALISWSKTIKKIDSNMCKNCDSTKNINAHHIQPKQVFPELCLDLDNGITLCSSCHSEAHGYSLY
;
A
#
# COMPACT_ATOMS: atom_id res chain seq x y z
N MET A 1 -46.22 20.92 -2.60
CA MET A 1 -45.24 21.16 -3.70
C MET A 1 -43.85 21.37 -3.10
N TYR A 2 -42.86 20.56 -3.48
CA TYR A 2 -41.46 20.72 -3.05
C TYR A 2 -40.82 21.90 -3.80
N ASN A 3 -40.54 23.01 -3.09
CA ASN A 3 -39.95 24.21 -3.68
C ASN A 3 -38.42 24.16 -3.61
N LYS A 4 -37.79 23.67 -4.69
CA LYS A 4 -36.33 23.54 -4.84
C LYS A 4 -35.57 24.88 -4.65
N GLU A 5 -36.19 26.00 -4.97
CA GLU A 5 -35.55 27.31 -4.93
C GLU A 5 -35.48 27.86 -3.49
N TYR A 6 -36.56 27.66 -2.72
CA TYR A 6 -36.58 27.91 -1.29
C TYR A 6 -35.49 27.09 -0.57
N ASP A 7 -35.38 25.82 -0.91
CA ASP A 7 -34.39 24.88 -0.33
C ASP A 7 -32.94 25.31 -0.62
N LYS A 8 -32.68 25.83 -1.83
CA LYS A 8 -31.37 26.37 -2.21
C LYS A 8 -31.03 27.63 -1.41
N LYS A 9 -31.96 28.58 -1.30
CA LYS A 9 -31.80 29.83 -0.52
C LYS A 9 -31.60 29.52 0.98
N TYR A 10 -32.36 28.58 1.54
CA TYR A 10 -32.23 28.11 2.91
C TYR A 10 -30.87 27.47 3.19
N ARG A 11 -30.38 26.58 2.30
CA ARG A 11 -29.05 25.94 2.43
C ARG A 11 -27.91 26.95 2.34
N GLN A 12 -28.08 28.00 1.54
CA GLN A 12 -27.08 29.06 1.37
C GLN A 12 -27.02 29.95 2.61
N LYS A 13 -28.17 30.41 3.11
CA LYS A 13 -28.28 31.23 4.34
C LYS A 13 -27.80 30.49 5.59
N ASN A 14 -28.04 29.19 5.68
CA ASN A 14 -27.71 28.37 6.86
C ASN A 14 -26.46 27.49 6.67
N LYS A 15 -25.59 27.80 5.69
CA LYS A 15 -24.47 26.94 5.28
C LYS A 15 -23.56 26.53 6.44
N LYS A 16 -23.21 27.47 7.34
CA LYS A 16 -22.35 27.22 8.51
C LYS A 16 -23.01 26.27 9.51
N HIS A 17 -24.23 26.59 9.94
CA HIS A 17 -25.02 25.76 10.86
C HIS A 17 -25.29 24.34 10.29
N ILE A 18 -25.58 24.24 9.00
CA ILE A 18 -25.75 22.94 8.32
C ILE A 18 -24.44 22.14 8.32
N ALA A 19 -23.29 22.79 8.10
CA ALA A 19 -21.99 22.15 8.12
C ALA A 19 -21.61 21.67 9.53
N GLU A 20 -21.85 22.48 10.56
CA GLU A 20 -21.64 22.12 11.97
C GLU A 20 -22.51 20.94 12.39
N ARG A 21 -23.81 20.98 12.06
CA ARG A 21 -24.73 19.86 12.32
C ARG A 21 -24.29 18.58 11.60
N LYS A 22 -23.82 18.67 10.36
CA LYS A 22 -23.25 17.53 9.60
C LYS A 22 -21.98 16.99 10.26
N LYS A 23 -21.10 17.88 10.75
CA LYS A 23 -19.85 17.51 11.44
C LYS A 23 -20.15 16.81 12.77
N LYS A 24 -21.06 17.36 13.58
CA LYS A 24 -21.52 16.74 14.85
C LYS A 24 -22.10 15.35 14.60
N ARG A 25 -23.05 15.24 13.66
CA ARG A 25 -23.62 13.95 13.24
C ARG A 25 -22.56 12.95 12.75
N TYR A 26 -21.55 13.41 12.01
CA TYR A 26 -20.47 12.56 11.55
C TYR A 26 -19.63 12.02 12.72
N ILE A 27 -19.27 12.88 13.67
CA ILE A 27 -18.48 12.51 14.86
C ILE A 27 -19.25 11.49 15.71
N GLU A 28 -20.51 11.78 16.04
CA GLU A 28 -21.40 10.90 16.83
C GLU A 28 -21.54 9.51 16.21
N ASN A 29 -21.61 9.43 14.88
CA ASN A 29 -21.80 8.16 14.16
C ASN A 29 -20.48 7.55 13.65
N ARG A 30 -19.32 8.14 13.94
CA ARG A 30 -18.04 7.74 13.34
C ARG A 30 -17.69 6.29 13.65
N SER A 31 -17.79 5.91 14.93
CA SER A 31 -17.47 4.55 15.40
C SER A 31 -18.37 3.50 14.75
N LYS A 32 -19.69 3.71 14.77
CA LYS A 32 -20.69 2.85 14.13
C LYS A 32 -20.44 2.70 12.64
N ARG A 33 -20.25 3.81 11.90
CA ARG A 33 -19.98 3.80 10.46
C ARG A 33 -18.67 3.08 10.13
N LEU A 34 -17.63 3.25 10.94
CA LEU A 34 -16.36 2.54 10.75
C LEU A 34 -16.54 1.03 10.98
N ARG A 35 -17.33 0.61 11.98
CA ARG A 35 -17.64 -0.80 12.23
C ARG A 35 -18.44 -1.42 11.09
N GLU A 36 -19.52 -0.77 10.66
CA GLU A 36 -20.34 -1.19 9.52
C GLU A 36 -19.50 -1.29 8.24
N LYS A 37 -18.63 -0.29 7.99
CA LYS A 37 -17.69 -0.31 6.88
C LYS A 37 -16.77 -1.54 6.97
N LYS A 38 -16.13 -1.81 8.11
CA LYS A 38 -15.28 -3.00 8.29
C LYS A 38 -16.02 -4.30 7.98
N ILE A 39 -17.26 -4.46 8.48
CA ILE A 39 -18.09 -5.64 8.22
C ILE A 39 -18.40 -5.76 6.72
N TYR A 40 -18.82 -4.67 6.09
CA TYR A 40 -19.09 -4.64 4.66
C TYR A 40 -17.87 -5.06 3.83
N TYR A 41 -16.69 -4.49 4.10
CA TYR A 41 -15.45 -4.86 3.40
C TYR A 41 -15.07 -6.32 3.64
N LYS A 42 -15.24 -6.84 4.86
CA LYS A 42 -14.97 -8.25 5.17
C LYS A 42 -15.86 -9.18 4.35
N ASN A 43 -17.17 -8.90 4.32
CA ASN A 43 -18.16 -9.75 3.66
C ASN A 43 -18.09 -9.66 2.13
N ASN A 44 -17.64 -8.52 1.58
CA ASN A 44 -17.58 -8.27 0.13
C ASN A 44 -16.15 -8.29 -0.43
N LYS A 45 -15.16 -8.79 0.32
CA LYS A 45 -13.73 -8.69 -0.03
C LYS A 45 -13.42 -9.20 -1.43
N LYS A 46 -14.00 -10.35 -1.83
CA LYS A 46 -13.79 -10.97 -3.14
C LYS A 46 -14.36 -10.10 -4.27
N GLU A 47 -15.63 -9.70 -4.16
CA GLU A 47 -16.28 -8.85 -5.18
C GLU A 47 -15.61 -7.48 -5.29
N ILE A 48 -15.28 -6.83 -4.17
CA ILE A 48 -14.55 -5.55 -4.16
C ILE A 48 -13.21 -5.71 -4.88
N SER A 49 -12.45 -6.78 -4.59
CA SER A 49 -11.17 -7.06 -5.25
C SER A 49 -11.34 -7.25 -6.76
N LYS A 50 -12.36 -8.02 -7.17
CA LYS A 50 -12.70 -8.26 -8.59
C LYS A 50 -13.06 -6.95 -9.30
N THR A 51 -13.93 -6.12 -8.73
CA THR A 51 -14.30 -4.82 -9.29
C THR A 51 -13.08 -3.90 -9.40
N GLN A 52 -12.23 -3.83 -8.37
CA GLN A 52 -11.00 -3.04 -8.40
C GLN A 52 -10.03 -3.52 -9.48
N ARG A 53 -9.87 -4.84 -9.63
CA ARG A 53 -9.03 -5.44 -10.68
C ARG A 53 -9.55 -5.06 -12.06
N ASN A 54 -10.85 -5.24 -12.31
CA ASN A 54 -11.48 -4.88 -13.58
C ASN A 54 -11.34 -3.38 -13.88
N TYR A 55 -11.56 -2.52 -12.89
CA TYR A 55 -11.36 -1.08 -13.05
C TYR A 55 -9.91 -0.75 -13.44
N ARG A 56 -8.92 -1.32 -12.75
CA ARG A 56 -7.49 -1.09 -13.06
C ARG A 56 -7.12 -1.59 -14.45
N GLN A 57 -7.64 -2.74 -14.87
CA GLN A 57 -7.40 -3.30 -16.20
C GLN A 57 -8.02 -2.43 -17.29
N ASN A 58 -9.31 -2.11 -17.16
CA ASN A 58 -10.05 -1.34 -18.16
C ASN A 58 -9.58 0.12 -18.24
N ASN A 59 -9.01 0.68 -17.17
CA ASN A 59 -8.51 2.06 -17.13
C ASN A 59 -6.98 2.13 -17.15
N LYS A 60 -6.27 1.04 -17.47
CA LYS A 60 -4.80 0.95 -17.37
C LYS A 60 -4.10 2.11 -18.09
N LEU A 61 -4.49 2.39 -19.33
CA LEU A 61 -3.89 3.47 -20.13
C LEU A 61 -4.13 4.85 -19.51
N LYS A 62 -5.38 5.15 -19.14
CA LYS A 62 -5.76 6.42 -18.48
C LYS A 62 -5.06 6.62 -17.15
N ILE A 63 -4.94 5.56 -16.35
CA ILE A 63 -4.20 5.60 -15.07
C ILE A 63 -2.72 5.90 -15.32
N ASN A 64 -2.11 5.21 -16.29
CA ASN A 64 -0.70 5.41 -16.64
C ASN A 64 -0.44 6.83 -17.17
N GLU A 65 -1.32 7.35 -18.03
CA GLU A 65 -1.23 8.72 -18.55
C GLU A 65 -1.31 9.74 -17.42
N TYR A 66 -2.30 9.62 -16.53
CA TYR A 66 -2.42 10.46 -15.36
C TYR A 66 -1.18 10.39 -14.46
N GLN A 67 -0.65 9.19 -14.21
CA GLN A 67 0.56 9.01 -13.40
C GLN A 67 1.78 9.67 -14.05
N ARG A 68 1.97 9.53 -15.36
CA ARG A 68 3.07 10.18 -16.10
C ARG A 68 2.96 11.70 -16.01
N LYS A 69 1.76 12.24 -16.23
CA LYS A 69 1.49 13.67 -16.12
C LYS A 69 1.78 14.18 -14.71
N TYR A 70 1.25 13.51 -13.70
CA TYR A 70 1.47 13.86 -12.30
C TYR A 70 2.96 13.81 -11.92
N GLN A 71 3.70 12.79 -12.35
CA GLN A 71 5.15 12.71 -12.11
C GLN A 71 5.92 13.85 -12.78
N LYS A 72 5.53 14.25 -14.00
CA LYS A 72 6.13 15.38 -14.71
C LYS A 72 5.84 16.71 -14.03
N GLU A 73 4.62 16.89 -13.54
CA GLU A 73 4.17 18.12 -12.85
C GLU A 73 4.69 18.22 -11.41
N HIS A 74 5.05 17.09 -10.79
CA HIS A 74 5.47 17.00 -9.38
C HIS A 74 6.83 16.31 -9.20
N PRO A 75 7.93 16.84 -9.80
CA PRO A 75 9.26 16.25 -9.65
C PRO A 75 9.75 16.21 -8.19
N GLU A 76 9.29 17.14 -7.35
CA GLU A 76 9.58 17.19 -5.91
C GLU A 76 9.14 15.92 -5.17
N MET A 77 8.11 15.23 -5.66
CA MET A 77 7.63 13.98 -5.06
C MET A 77 8.72 12.92 -5.10
N ARG A 78 9.42 12.80 -6.24
CA ARG A 78 10.53 11.85 -6.39
C ARG A 78 11.69 12.21 -5.47
N LEU A 79 12.04 13.49 -5.39
CA LEU A 79 13.09 13.98 -4.47
C LEU A 79 12.75 13.64 -3.01
N ASN A 80 11.50 13.84 -2.59
CA ASN A 80 11.06 13.52 -1.23
C ASN A 80 11.16 12.03 -0.91
N ILE A 81 10.86 11.15 -1.87
CA ILE A 81 11.08 9.70 -1.70
C ILE A 81 12.58 9.41 -1.51
N MET A 82 13.45 10.02 -2.32
CA MET A 82 14.90 9.80 -2.22
C MET A 82 15.46 10.30 -0.88
N LYS A 83 15.00 11.48 -0.40
CA LYS A 83 15.36 12.00 0.93
C LYS A 83 15.01 11.02 2.05
N ARG A 84 13.79 10.47 2.04
CA ARG A 84 13.36 9.45 3.02
C ARG A 84 14.20 8.18 2.94
N HIS A 85 14.60 7.76 1.75
CA HIS A 85 15.49 6.61 1.57
C HIS A 85 16.87 6.87 2.16
N LEU A 86 17.47 8.04 1.89
CA LEU A 86 18.76 8.44 2.44
C LEU A 86 18.74 8.54 3.96
N GLU A 87 17.71 9.20 4.51
CA GLU A 87 17.51 9.32 5.95
C GLU A 87 17.40 7.97 6.64
N LYS A 88 16.72 7.01 5.98
CA LYS A 88 16.50 5.69 6.54
C LYS A 88 17.67 4.75 6.29
N TYR A 89 17.89 4.34 5.05
CA TYR A 89 18.85 3.27 4.73
C TYR A 89 20.25 3.81 4.50
N GLY A 90 20.38 5.02 3.97
CA GLY A 90 21.69 5.60 3.72
C GLY A 90 22.49 5.80 5.01
N LYS A 91 21.84 6.30 6.07
CA LYS A 91 22.43 6.38 7.40
C LYS A 91 22.67 5.03 8.05
N THR A 92 21.75 4.07 7.90
CA THR A 92 21.87 2.75 8.53
C THR A 92 23.04 1.93 8.00
N PHE A 93 23.31 1.98 6.70
CA PHE A 93 24.31 1.13 6.06
C PHE A 93 25.56 1.88 5.58
N ASP A 94 25.61 3.21 5.78
CA ASP A 94 26.64 4.09 5.23
C ASP A 94 26.80 3.90 3.71
N MET A 95 25.67 3.93 3.00
CA MET A 95 25.59 3.68 1.56
C MET A 95 24.74 4.73 0.86
N ASN A 96 25.06 5.03 -0.39
CA ASN A 96 24.16 5.78 -1.25
C ASN A 96 22.98 4.90 -1.72
N PRO A 97 21.90 5.51 -2.27
CA PRO A 97 20.70 4.76 -2.64
C PRO A 97 20.93 3.68 -3.71
N ASN A 98 21.90 3.88 -4.60
CA ASN A 98 22.21 2.92 -5.65
C ASN A 98 22.98 1.72 -5.08
N GLU A 99 23.96 1.97 -4.22
CA GLU A 99 24.70 0.92 -3.50
C GLU A 99 23.75 0.05 -2.67
N PHE A 100 22.89 0.67 -1.87
CA PHE A 100 21.88 -0.06 -1.09
C PHE A 100 20.96 -0.90 -1.98
N MET A 101 20.52 -0.35 -3.13
CA MET A 101 19.70 -1.09 -4.10
C MET A 101 20.44 -2.32 -4.65
N TYR A 102 21.71 -2.19 -5.03
CA TYR A 102 22.50 -3.32 -5.52
C TYR A 102 22.77 -4.36 -4.42
N ALA A 103 23.07 -3.91 -3.19
CA ALA A 103 23.22 -4.78 -2.03
C ALA A 103 21.93 -5.57 -1.77
N LEU A 104 20.76 -4.93 -1.81
CA LEU A 104 19.46 -5.59 -1.62
C LEU A 104 19.14 -6.60 -2.72
N ILE A 105 19.49 -6.30 -3.98
CA ILE A 105 19.37 -7.25 -5.10
C ILE A 105 20.27 -8.46 -4.88
N SER A 106 21.52 -8.23 -4.46
CA SER A 106 22.47 -9.29 -4.16
C SER A 106 21.99 -10.17 -3.01
N TRP A 107 21.60 -9.55 -1.88
CA TRP A 107 20.98 -10.20 -0.74
C TRP A 107 19.81 -11.09 -1.17
N SER A 108 18.87 -10.58 -1.97
CA SER A 108 17.72 -11.37 -2.44
C SER A 108 18.13 -12.59 -3.26
N LYS A 109 19.18 -12.47 -4.10
CA LYS A 109 19.72 -13.62 -4.85
C LYS A 109 20.39 -14.63 -3.91
N THR A 110 21.12 -14.16 -2.91
CA THR A 110 21.80 -15.01 -1.92
C THR A 110 20.79 -15.81 -1.09
N ILE A 111 19.75 -15.17 -0.54
CA ILE A 111 18.68 -15.87 0.20
C ILE A 111 18.06 -16.98 -0.63
N LYS A 112 17.69 -16.68 -1.89
CA LYS A 112 17.16 -17.69 -2.81
C LYS A 112 18.13 -18.82 -3.08
N LYS A 113 19.43 -18.53 -3.18
CA LYS A 113 20.46 -19.55 -3.38
C LYS A 113 20.64 -20.45 -2.15
N ILE A 114 20.67 -19.88 -0.94
CA ILE A 114 20.76 -20.62 0.34
C ILE A 114 19.61 -21.63 0.43
N ASP A 115 18.41 -21.20 0.09
CA ASP A 115 17.21 -22.04 0.11
C ASP A 115 17.05 -22.91 -1.14
N SER A 116 18.10 -23.08 -1.94
CA SER A 116 18.09 -23.91 -3.16
C SER A 116 17.01 -23.52 -4.19
N ASN A 117 16.68 -22.24 -4.28
CA ASN A 117 15.61 -21.66 -5.10
C ASN A 117 14.25 -22.32 -4.86
N MET A 118 13.97 -22.66 -3.60
CA MET A 118 12.78 -23.39 -3.22
C MET A 118 12.08 -22.68 -2.06
N CYS A 119 10.75 -22.60 -2.14
CA CYS A 119 9.93 -22.05 -1.06
C CYS A 119 10.14 -22.88 0.21
N LYS A 120 10.57 -22.25 1.30
CA LYS A 120 10.79 -22.94 2.58
C LYS A 120 9.53 -23.32 3.34
N ASN A 121 8.35 -22.89 2.85
CA ASN A 121 7.07 -23.23 3.45
C ASN A 121 6.30 -24.33 2.70
N CYS A 122 6.51 -24.50 1.38
CA CYS A 122 5.73 -25.44 0.57
C CYS A 122 6.50 -26.10 -0.57
N ASP A 123 7.83 -25.96 -0.58
CA ASP A 123 8.76 -26.55 -1.55
C ASP A 123 8.54 -26.17 -3.03
N SER A 124 7.69 -25.18 -3.31
CA SER A 124 7.50 -24.68 -4.66
C SER A 124 8.74 -23.96 -5.19
N THR A 125 9.13 -24.28 -6.42
CA THR A 125 10.20 -23.60 -7.17
C THR A 125 9.67 -22.50 -8.10
N LYS A 126 8.34 -22.27 -8.13
CA LYS A 126 7.70 -21.30 -9.03
C LYS A 126 7.49 -19.97 -8.32
N ASN A 127 7.79 -18.87 -9.02
CA ASN A 127 7.56 -17.49 -8.56
C ASN A 127 8.10 -17.23 -7.13
N ILE A 128 9.35 -17.59 -6.90
CA ILE A 128 10.03 -17.43 -5.61
C ILE A 128 10.54 -16.01 -5.38
N ASN A 129 10.46 -15.55 -4.14
CA ASN A 129 10.87 -14.23 -3.69
C ASN A 129 11.63 -14.36 -2.36
N ALA A 130 12.57 -13.45 -2.10
CA ALA A 130 13.13 -13.31 -0.77
C ALA A 130 12.17 -12.49 0.10
N HIS A 131 11.83 -13.03 1.27
CA HIS A 131 11.02 -12.40 2.30
C HIS A 131 11.91 -11.94 3.45
N HIS A 132 11.63 -10.76 4.00
CA HIS A 132 12.21 -10.32 5.27
C HIS A 132 11.39 -10.91 6.42
N ILE A 133 12.00 -11.74 7.28
CA ILE A 133 11.32 -12.34 8.46
C ILE A 133 10.91 -11.23 9.43
N GLN A 134 11.86 -10.36 9.79
CA GLN A 134 11.64 -9.12 10.53
C GLN A 134 11.37 -7.97 9.56
N PRO A 135 10.27 -7.22 9.70
CA PRO A 135 9.91 -6.18 8.74
C PRO A 135 10.93 -5.05 8.67
N LYS A 136 11.48 -4.79 7.48
CA LYS A 136 12.37 -3.64 7.20
C LYS A 136 11.83 -2.25 7.55
N GLN A 137 10.51 -2.15 7.72
CA GLN A 137 9.89 -0.90 8.16
C GLN A 137 10.26 -0.58 9.62
N VAL A 138 10.34 -1.62 10.46
CA VAL A 138 10.61 -1.54 11.90
C VAL A 138 12.10 -1.76 12.19
N PHE A 139 12.74 -2.71 11.49
CA PHE A 139 14.14 -3.11 11.68
C PHE A 139 14.96 -2.89 10.39
N PRO A 140 15.22 -1.62 9.99
CA PRO A 140 15.98 -1.32 8.78
C PRO A 140 17.40 -1.90 8.77
N GLU A 141 18.04 -2.02 9.92
CA GLU A 141 19.38 -2.59 10.10
C GLU A 141 19.47 -4.07 9.70
N LEU A 142 18.37 -4.81 9.80
CA LEU A 142 18.31 -6.23 9.40
C LEU A 142 18.00 -6.42 7.90
N CYS A 143 17.93 -5.36 7.09
CA CYS A 143 17.54 -5.48 5.67
C CYS A 143 18.47 -6.36 4.84
N LEU A 144 19.76 -6.38 5.18
CA LEU A 144 20.82 -7.08 4.45
C LEU A 144 21.38 -8.28 5.24
N ASP A 145 20.81 -8.56 6.41
CA ASP A 145 21.16 -9.73 7.22
C ASP A 145 20.63 -11.00 6.54
N LEU A 146 21.49 -12.00 6.39
CA LEU A 146 21.12 -13.27 5.76
C LEU A 146 20.18 -14.10 6.65
N ASP A 147 20.30 -13.98 7.97
CA ASP A 147 19.41 -14.69 8.91
C ASP A 147 18.02 -14.06 8.98
N ASN A 148 17.87 -12.84 8.46
CA ASN A 148 16.59 -12.16 8.34
C ASN A 148 15.89 -12.42 6.98
N GLY A 149 16.41 -13.35 6.18
CA GLY A 149 15.85 -13.70 4.88
C GLY A 149 15.29 -15.12 4.83
N ILE A 150 14.18 -15.30 4.12
CA ILE A 150 13.65 -16.63 3.78
C ILE A 150 13.04 -16.62 2.37
N THR A 151 13.25 -17.70 1.62
CA THR A 151 12.67 -17.85 0.28
C THR A 151 11.25 -18.36 0.36
N LEU A 152 10.30 -17.60 -0.20
CA LEU A 152 8.89 -17.95 -0.28
C LEU A 152 8.38 -17.81 -1.71
N CYS A 153 7.53 -18.73 -2.15
CA CYS A 153 6.77 -18.52 -3.39
C CYS A 153 5.79 -17.36 -3.21
N SER A 154 5.29 -16.78 -4.30
CA SER A 154 4.33 -15.66 -4.25
C SER A 154 3.13 -15.94 -3.36
N SER A 155 2.69 -17.20 -3.23
CA SER A 155 1.57 -17.56 -2.37
C SER A 155 1.87 -17.40 -0.89
N CYS A 156 2.90 -18.11 -0.42
CA CYS A 156 3.34 -18.04 0.97
C CYS A 156 3.88 -16.65 1.34
N HIS A 157 4.54 -15.95 0.40
CA HIS A 157 5.02 -14.59 0.62
C HIS A 157 3.87 -13.61 0.89
N SER A 158 2.76 -13.74 0.15
CA SER A 158 1.59 -12.89 0.37
C SER A 158 0.94 -13.18 1.71
N GLU A 159 0.81 -14.48 2.05
CA GLU A 159 0.27 -14.92 3.33
C GLU A 159 1.09 -14.40 4.51
N ALA A 160 2.44 -14.41 4.41
CA ALA A 160 3.34 -13.87 5.43
C ALA A 160 3.15 -12.37 5.67
N HIS A 161 2.76 -11.59 4.65
CA HIS A 161 2.37 -10.18 4.82
C HIS A 161 0.92 -9.98 5.29
N GLY A 162 0.17 -11.06 5.57
CA GLY A 162 -1.25 -11.03 5.89
C GLY A 162 -2.15 -10.75 4.68
N TYR A 163 -1.61 -10.81 3.46
CA TYR A 163 -2.39 -10.73 2.23
C TYR A 163 -2.92 -12.12 1.88
N SER A 164 -4.22 -12.33 2.07
CA SER A 164 -4.88 -13.53 1.53
C SER A 164 -4.88 -13.42 0.00
N LEU A 165 -4.17 -14.32 -0.68
CA LEU A 165 -4.37 -14.52 -2.12
C LEU A 165 -5.70 -15.25 -2.32
N TYR A 166 -6.58 -14.60 -3.07
CA TYR A 166 -7.81 -15.18 -3.58
C TYR A 166 -7.66 -15.39 -5.08
#